data_AF-A0A3M5ZPM0-F1
#
_entry.id   AF-A0A3M5ZPM0-F1
#
_cell.length_a   1.000
_cell.length_b   1.000
_cell.length_c   1.000
_cell.angle_alpha   90.00
_cell.angle_beta   90.00
_cell.angle_gamma   90.00
#
_symmetry.space_group_name_H-M   'P 1'
#
loop_
_entity.id
_entity.type
_entity.pdbx_description
1 polymer ?
#
loop_
_entity_poly.entity_id
_entity_poly.type
_entity_poly.pdbx_seq_one_letter_code
_entity_poly.pdbx_strand_id
1 'polypeptide(L)'
;MRLKCIKLAGFKSFVDPTTVNFPSNMAAVVGPNGCGKSNIIDAVRWVMGESSAKNLRGESMTDVIFNGSTSRKPVSQASIELVFDNSDGTLVGEYAAYAEISIRRKVTRDSQNSYYLNGTKCRRRDITDIFLGTGLGPRSYSIIEQGMISKLIEAKPEDLRNFIEEAAGISKYKERRRETENRIRRTHENLARLTDLREELERQLERLHRQAQAAEKYQEYKAEERQLKAQLSALRWQALNDLVGQREAVIGNQEIGFEALVADQRSADASIERLRDGHHDLSERFNLVQGRFYSVGGDIARVEQSIQHGQQRLRQLQDDLREAERARQETESHLGHDTTLLATLGEELEMLEPEQEMTSAAAEESAIALEDAEAAMQGWQEKWDVFNQQSAEPQRQAQVQQSRIQQLEQSIERLAERQRRLAEERQLLAADPEDAAILELSEDLATRDMTLEELHAGEEQAVERLEQLREALQQASQAQQQAQGELQRLNGRLASLEALQQAA
;
A
#
# COMPACT_ATOMS: atom_id res chain seq x y z
N MET A 1 -8.11 -87.76 -96.78
CA MET A 1 -8.13 -87.95 -95.30
C MET A 1 -9.19 -88.98 -94.97
N ARG A 2 -8.80 -90.15 -94.45
CA ARG A 2 -9.70 -91.27 -94.16
C ARG A 2 -9.66 -91.62 -92.68
N LEU A 3 -10.79 -91.88 -92.04
CA LEU A 3 -10.82 -92.35 -90.65
C LEU A 3 -10.29 -93.80 -90.57
N LYS A 4 -9.20 -94.02 -89.84
CA LYS A 4 -8.54 -95.33 -89.67
C LYS A 4 -9.07 -96.07 -88.44
N CYS A 5 -9.15 -95.39 -87.31
CA CYS A 5 -9.77 -95.93 -86.10
C CYS A 5 -10.30 -94.83 -85.18
N ILE A 6 -11.23 -95.23 -84.31
CA ILE A 6 -11.79 -94.42 -83.22
C ILE A 6 -11.44 -95.13 -81.91
N LYS A 7 -10.74 -94.44 -81.00
CA LYS A 7 -10.52 -94.93 -79.63
C LYS A 7 -11.46 -94.19 -78.69
N LEU A 8 -12.28 -94.94 -77.96
CA LEU A 8 -13.32 -94.47 -77.07
C LEU A 8 -12.99 -94.91 -75.65
N ALA A 9 -13.09 -94.02 -74.66
CA ALA A 9 -13.02 -94.40 -73.25
C ALA A 9 -13.91 -93.48 -72.41
N GLY A 10 -14.72 -94.07 -71.53
CA GLY A 10 -15.64 -93.34 -70.65
C GLY A 10 -16.74 -92.55 -71.37
N PHE A 11 -17.00 -92.82 -72.64
CA PHE A 11 -17.94 -92.07 -73.49
C PHE A 11 -19.27 -92.80 -73.67
N LYS A 12 -20.36 -92.25 -73.14
CA LYS A 12 -21.71 -92.83 -73.20
C LYS A 12 -21.70 -94.34 -72.90
N SER A 13 -22.11 -95.18 -73.85
CA SER A 13 -22.14 -96.65 -73.68
C SER A 13 -20.76 -97.32 -73.63
N PHE A 14 -19.68 -96.62 -74.00
CA PHE A 14 -18.31 -97.14 -74.07
C PHE A 14 -17.53 -96.77 -72.80
N VAL A 15 -17.69 -97.59 -71.75
CA VAL A 15 -17.04 -97.37 -70.44
C VAL A 15 -15.55 -97.71 -70.51
N ASP A 16 -15.23 -98.93 -70.96
CA ASP A 16 -13.85 -99.41 -71.06
C ASP A 16 -13.18 -98.90 -72.35
N PRO A 17 -11.85 -98.69 -72.35
CA PRO A 17 -11.11 -98.33 -73.56
C PRO A 17 -11.40 -99.30 -74.71
N THR A 18 -12.09 -98.81 -75.73
CA THR A 18 -12.55 -99.59 -76.89
C THR A 18 -12.00 -98.94 -78.14
N THR A 19 -11.36 -99.73 -79.01
CA THR A 19 -10.89 -99.25 -80.31
C THR A 19 -11.73 -99.85 -81.42
N VAL A 20 -12.38 -98.98 -82.21
CA VAL A 20 -13.17 -99.35 -83.39
C VAL A 20 -12.34 -99.07 -84.64
N ASN A 21 -11.98 -100.12 -85.38
CA ASN A 21 -11.16 -100.01 -86.59
C ASN A 21 -12.04 -99.92 -87.84
N PHE A 22 -11.63 -99.07 -88.79
CA PHE A 22 -12.30 -98.86 -90.08
C PHE A 22 -11.33 -99.25 -91.21
N PRO A 23 -11.33 -100.54 -91.62
CA PRO A 23 -10.31 -101.06 -92.56
C PRO A 23 -10.53 -100.60 -94.01
N SER A 24 -11.76 -100.26 -94.40
CA SER A 24 -12.14 -99.88 -95.77
C SER A 24 -12.97 -98.59 -95.80
N ASN A 25 -13.19 -98.05 -97.01
CA ASN A 25 -14.01 -96.85 -97.22
C ASN A 25 -15.51 -97.08 -96.93
N MET A 26 -15.94 -98.34 -96.88
CA MET A 26 -17.32 -98.73 -96.59
C MET A 26 -17.34 -99.69 -95.40
N ALA A 27 -17.78 -99.19 -94.25
CA ALA A 27 -17.91 -99.95 -93.02
C ALA A 27 -19.36 -99.88 -92.52
N ALA A 28 -19.88 -101.01 -92.05
CA ALA A 28 -21.22 -101.09 -91.47
C ALA A 28 -21.12 -101.37 -89.96
N VAL A 29 -21.77 -100.52 -89.15
CA VAL A 29 -21.93 -100.73 -87.72
C VAL A 29 -23.32 -101.33 -87.49
N VAL A 30 -23.37 -102.61 -87.16
CA VAL A 30 -24.61 -103.37 -86.93
C VAL A 30 -24.73 -103.81 -85.47
N GLY A 31 -25.96 -104.03 -85.01
CA GLY A 31 -26.26 -104.45 -83.65
C GLY A 31 -27.72 -104.22 -83.27
N PRO A 32 -28.21 -104.75 -82.14
CA PRO A 32 -29.58 -104.57 -81.68
C PRO A 32 -29.87 -103.12 -81.25
N ASN A 33 -31.14 -102.77 -81.07
CA ASN A 33 -31.51 -101.44 -80.57
C ASN A 33 -30.97 -101.23 -79.15
N GLY A 34 -30.46 -100.03 -78.86
CA GLY A 34 -29.87 -99.71 -77.56
C GLY A 34 -28.41 -100.12 -77.36
N CYS A 35 -27.76 -100.80 -78.32
CA CYS A 35 -26.35 -101.23 -78.18
C CYS A 35 -25.31 -100.11 -78.44
N GLY A 36 -25.73 -98.85 -78.52
CA GLY A 36 -24.82 -97.71 -78.67
C GLY A 36 -24.32 -97.41 -80.09
N LYS A 37 -24.95 -97.96 -81.14
CA LYS A 37 -24.55 -97.71 -82.55
C LYS A 37 -24.45 -96.22 -82.89
N SER A 38 -25.49 -95.45 -82.54
CA SER A 38 -25.54 -94.01 -82.80
C SER A 38 -24.48 -93.22 -82.03
N ASN A 39 -24.00 -93.74 -80.89
CA ASN A 39 -22.98 -93.08 -80.08
C ASN A 39 -21.62 -93.03 -80.81
N ILE A 40 -21.38 -93.89 -81.80
CA ILE A 40 -20.16 -93.82 -82.63
C ILE A 40 -20.17 -92.55 -83.49
N ILE A 41 -21.33 -92.17 -84.05
CA ILE A 41 -21.46 -90.93 -84.83
C ILE A 41 -21.35 -89.71 -83.91
N ASP A 42 -21.99 -89.76 -82.74
CA ASP A 42 -21.90 -88.70 -81.74
C ASP A 42 -20.45 -88.48 -81.28
N ALA A 43 -19.67 -89.57 -81.14
CA ALA A 43 -18.25 -89.51 -80.80
C ALA A 43 -17.42 -88.75 -81.84
N VAL A 44 -17.66 -89.02 -83.13
CA VAL A 44 -16.98 -88.34 -84.23
C VAL A 44 -17.29 -86.85 -84.22
N ARG A 45 -18.58 -86.48 -84.15
CA ARG A 45 -19.03 -85.07 -84.12
C ARG A 45 -18.50 -84.32 -82.90
N TRP A 46 -18.48 -84.97 -81.75
CA TRP A 46 -17.96 -84.39 -80.53
C TRP A 46 -16.48 -84.05 -80.66
N VAL A 47 -15.64 -84.95 -81.21
CA VAL A 47 -14.22 -84.64 -81.43
C VAL A 47 -14.01 -83.56 -82.50
N MET A 48 -14.85 -83.52 -83.55
CA MET A 48 -14.81 -82.50 -84.61
C MET A 48 -15.21 -81.09 -84.13
N GLY A 49 -15.62 -80.94 -82.87
CA GLY A 49 -15.82 -79.62 -82.26
C GLY A 49 -17.27 -79.15 -82.21
N GLU A 50 -18.24 -80.06 -82.35
CA GLU A 50 -19.65 -79.78 -82.03
C GLU A 50 -19.76 -79.23 -80.60
N SER A 51 -20.48 -78.12 -80.45
CA SER A 51 -20.65 -77.35 -79.22
C SER A 51 -22.06 -77.44 -78.63
N SER A 52 -23.02 -77.97 -79.38
CA SER A 52 -24.41 -78.17 -78.95
C SER A 52 -24.59 -79.54 -78.30
N ALA A 53 -24.92 -79.56 -77.00
CA ALA A 53 -25.28 -80.80 -76.29
C ALA A 53 -26.50 -81.50 -76.91
N LYS A 54 -27.47 -80.71 -77.38
CA LYS A 54 -28.69 -81.20 -78.06
C LYS A 54 -28.38 -82.03 -79.30
N ASN A 55 -27.37 -81.63 -80.08
CA ASN A 55 -26.94 -82.36 -81.28
C ASN A 55 -26.22 -83.68 -80.93
N LEU A 56 -25.72 -83.82 -79.70
CA LEU A 56 -25.10 -85.03 -79.18
C LEU A 56 -26.10 -85.87 -78.37
N ARG A 57 -27.40 -85.62 -78.48
CA ARG A 57 -28.47 -86.35 -77.76
C ARG A 57 -28.26 -86.33 -76.23
N GLY A 58 -27.80 -85.21 -75.70
CA GLY A 58 -27.67 -84.93 -74.26
C GLY A 58 -28.23 -83.56 -73.91
N GLU A 59 -28.42 -83.29 -72.62
CA GLU A 59 -28.90 -82.00 -72.11
C GLU A 59 -27.73 -81.05 -71.79
N SER A 60 -26.65 -81.62 -71.27
CA SER A 60 -25.38 -80.95 -70.97
C SER A 60 -24.20 -81.58 -71.71
N MET A 61 -23.14 -80.80 -71.92
CA MET A 61 -21.88 -81.28 -72.48
C MET A 61 -21.16 -82.30 -71.60
N THR A 62 -21.51 -82.40 -70.32
CA THR A 62 -21.02 -83.43 -69.39
C THR A 62 -21.73 -84.78 -69.57
N ASP A 63 -22.89 -84.82 -70.24
CA ASP A 63 -23.70 -86.04 -70.42
C ASP A 63 -23.09 -87.02 -71.44
N VAL A 64 -22.01 -86.61 -72.09
CA VAL A 64 -21.18 -87.50 -72.89
C VAL A 64 -20.35 -88.45 -72.03
N ILE A 65 -20.15 -88.13 -70.74
CA ILE A 65 -19.43 -88.97 -69.77
C ILE A 65 -20.36 -90.07 -69.29
N PHE A 66 -19.87 -91.31 -69.24
CA PHE A 66 -20.66 -92.42 -68.70
C PHE A 66 -21.04 -92.19 -67.23
N ASN A 67 -22.36 -92.08 -66.99
CA ASN A 67 -22.93 -91.73 -65.69
C ASN A 67 -23.20 -92.94 -64.77
N GLY A 68 -22.74 -94.14 -65.14
CA GLY A 68 -22.94 -95.36 -64.37
C GLY A 68 -24.11 -96.22 -64.88
N SER A 69 -24.11 -97.49 -64.51
CA SER A 69 -25.22 -98.44 -64.72
C SER A 69 -25.42 -99.27 -63.45
N THR A 70 -26.45 -100.11 -63.40
CA THR A 70 -26.68 -101.05 -62.27
C THR A 70 -25.49 -101.97 -61.98
N SER A 71 -24.64 -102.24 -62.98
CA SER A 71 -23.46 -103.10 -62.86
C SER A 71 -22.12 -102.37 -62.85
N ARG A 72 -22.07 -101.05 -63.13
CA ARG A 72 -20.82 -100.31 -63.30
C ARG A 72 -20.86 -98.90 -62.69
N LYS A 73 -19.79 -98.54 -62.00
CA LYS A 73 -19.62 -97.20 -61.41
C LYS A 73 -19.48 -96.11 -62.49
N PRO A 74 -19.93 -94.87 -62.22
CA PRO A 74 -19.65 -93.72 -63.09
C PRO A 74 -18.15 -93.45 -63.23
N VAL A 75 -17.75 -92.90 -64.37
CA VAL A 75 -16.38 -92.42 -64.61
C VAL A 75 -16.30 -90.89 -64.51
N SER A 76 -15.11 -90.38 -64.20
CA SER A 76 -14.84 -88.95 -63.99
C SER A 76 -14.52 -88.19 -65.29
N GLN A 77 -14.22 -88.90 -66.37
CA GLN A 77 -13.79 -88.32 -67.63
C GLN A 77 -14.21 -89.18 -68.83
N ALA A 78 -14.40 -88.53 -69.97
CA ALA A 78 -14.53 -89.18 -71.28
C ALA A 78 -13.42 -88.69 -72.21
N SER A 79 -12.84 -89.59 -72.98
CA SER A 79 -11.87 -89.24 -74.03
C SER A 79 -12.14 -90.02 -75.29
N ILE A 80 -12.06 -89.32 -76.43
CA ILE A 80 -12.17 -89.92 -77.75
C ILE A 80 -10.99 -89.44 -78.57
N GLU A 81 -10.32 -90.37 -79.24
CA GLU A 81 -9.26 -90.10 -80.21
C GLU A 81 -9.69 -90.65 -81.58
N LEU A 82 -9.76 -89.76 -82.57
CA LEU A 82 -9.94 -90.09 -83.97
C LEU A 82 -8.56 -90.14 -84.63
N VAL A 83 -8.22 -91.26 -85.27
CA VAL A 83 -6.99 -91.40 -86.03
C VAL A 83 -7.34 -91.42 -87.51
N PHE A 84 -6.80 -90.46 -88.26
CA PHE A 84 -7.00 -90.32 -89.68
C PHE A 84 -5.73 -90.65 -90.45
N ASP A 85 -5.90 -91.40 -91.53
CA ASP A 85 -4.90 -91.60 -92.56
C ASP A 85 -4.95 -90.42 -93.54
N ASN A 86 -3.80 -89.77 -93.73
CA ASN A 86 -3.62 -88.61 -94.59
C ASN A 86 -2.71 -88.92 -95.80
N SER A 87 -2.56 -90.19 -96.18
CA SER A 87 -1.76 -90.61 -97.34
C SER A 87 -2.18 -89.94 -98.66
N ASP A 88 -3.45 -89.54 -98.80
CA ASP A 88 -3.97 -88.84 -99.99
C ASP A 88 -3.58 -87.34 -100.07
N GLY A 89 -2.93 -86.77 -99.05
CA GLY A 89 -2.43 -85.39 -99.07
C GLY A 89 -3.50 -84.29 -99.15
N THR A 90 -4.76 -84.60 -98.84
CA THR A 90 -5.90 -83.66 -98.98
C THR A 90 -5.91 -82.49 -97.98
N LEU A 91 -5.07 -82.54 -96.94
CA LEU A 91 -4.97 -81.51 -95.92
C LEU A 91 -3.93 -80.46 -96.31
N VAL A 92 -4.23 -79.20 -96.02
CA VAL A 92 -3.37 -78.04 -96.34
C VAL A 92 -2.87 -77.41 -95.04
N GLY A 93 -1.56 -77.20 -94.91
CA GLY A 93 -0.94 -76.51 -93.76
C GLY A 93 0.24 -77.30 -93.15
N GLU A 94 0.70 -76.85 -91.98
CA GLU A 94 1.85 -77.45 -91.26
C GLU A 94 1.69 -78.95 -90.97
N TYR A 95 0.44 -79.41 -90.85
CA TYR A 95 0.10 -80.81 -90.57
C TYR A 95 -0.09 -81.68 -91.82
N ALA A 96 0.04 -81.11 -93.02
CA ALA A 96 -0.07 -81.85 -94.28
C ALA A 96 1.07 -82.88 -94.47
N ALA A 97 2.22 -82.64 -93.82
CA ALA A 97 3.40 -83.50 -93.90
C ALA A 97 3.29 -84.81 -93.13
N TYR A 98 2.30 -84.95 -92.24
CA TYR A 98 2.11 -86.18 -91.46
C TYR A 98 1.23 -87.17 -92.22
N ALA A 99 1.70 -88.43 -92.30
CA ALA A 99 0.95 -89.54 -92.89
C ALA A 99 -0.28 -89.94 -92.06
N GLU A 100 -0.22 -89.74 -90.74
CA GLU A 100 -1.35 -89.96 -89.83
C GLU A 100 -1.59 -88.74 -88.94
N ILE A 101 -2.87 -88.45 -88.68
CA ILE A 101 -3.30 -87.35 -87.83
C ILE A 101 -4.21 -87.90 -86.74
N SER A 102 -3.82 -87.74 -85.48
CA SER A 102 -4.64 -88.07 -84.32
C SER A 102 -5.26 -86.82 -83.72
N ILE A 103 -6.57 -86.82 -83.55
CA ILE A 103 -7.33 -85.73 -82.94
C ILE A 103 -8.05 -86.30 -81.73
N ARG A 104 -7.71 -85.80 -80.55
CA ARG A 104 -8.26 -86.30 -79.29
C ARG A 104 -8.96 -85.18 -78.52
N ARG A 105 -10.21 -85.42 -78.14
CA ARG A 105 -10.96 -84.57 -77.22
C ARG A 105 -11.15 -85.31 -75.89
N LYS A 106 -10.94 -84.59 -74.79
CA LYS A 106 -11.12 -85.09 -73.43
C LYS A 106 -11.99 -84.10 -72.63
N VAL A 107 -12.95 -84.61 -71.88
CA VAL A 107 -13.76 -83.81 -70.95
C VAL A 107 -13.80 -84.44 -69.57
N THR A 108 -13.80 -83.61 -68.55
CA THR A 108 -13.98 -84.01 -67.14
C THR A 108 -15.36 -83.57 -66.64
N ARG A 109 -15.82 -84.13 -65.51
CA ARG A 109 -17.09 -83.73 -64.88
C ARG A 109 -17.15 -82.24 -64.51
N ASP A 110 -15.99 -81.59 -64.32
CA ASP A 110 -15.88 -80.15 -64.07
C ASP A 110 -16.05 -79.30 -65.35
N SER A 111 -16.58 -79.89 -66.43
CA SER A 111 -16.78 -79.24 -67.74
C SER A 111 -15.49 -78.75 -68.42
N GLN A 112 -14.31 -79.21 -67.98
CA GLN A 112 -13.05 -78.84 -68.60
C GLN A 112 -12.84 -79.65 -69.88
N ASN A 113 -12.90 -78.97 -71.03
CA ASN A 113 -12.63 -79.55 -72.34
C ASN A 113 -11.16 -79.35 -72.71
N SER A 114 -10.45 -80.44 -72.98
CA SER A 114 -9.07 -80.44 -73.47
C SER A 114 -9.00 -81.08 -74.86
N TYR A 115 -8.31 -80.40 -75.76
CA TYR A 115 -8.15 -80.79 -77.15
C TYR A 115 -6.68 -81.10 -77.42
N TYR A 116 -6.42 -82.15 -78.19
CA TYR A 116 -5.09 -82.58 -78.55
C TYR A 116 -5.04 -82.92 -80.04
N LEU A 117 -3.94 -82.54 -80.67
CA LEU A 117 -3.62 -82.85 -82.06
C LEU A 117 -2.23 -83.52 -82.08
N ASN A 118 -2.15 -84.75 -82.59
CA ASN A 118 -0.94 -85.58 -82.56
C ASN A 118 -0.28 -85.65 -81.18
N GLY A 119 -1.10 -85.66 -80.12
CA GLY A 119 -0.64 -85.68 -78.71
C GLY A 119 -0.37 -84.30 -78.08
N THR A 120 -0.19 -83.23 -78.86
CA THR A 120 0.06 -81.88 -78.35
C THR A 120 -1.26 -81.17 -78.03
N LYS A 121 -1.33 -80.49 -76.87
CA LYS A 121 -2.53 -79.75 -76.46
C LYS A 121 -2.75 -78.54 -77.37
N CYS A 122 -3.94 -78.41 -77.94
CA CYS A 122 -4.31 -77.34 -78.86
C CYS A 122 -5.61 -76.64 -78.45
N ARG A 123 -5.97 -75.56 -79.13
CA ARG A 123 -7.24 -74.86 -78.94
C ARG A 123 -8.32 -75.55 -79.78
N ARG A 124 -9.58 -75.40 -79.36
CA ARG A 124 -10.73 -75.87 -80.14
C ARG A 124 -10.73 -75.32 -81.57
N ARG A 125 -10.35 -74.03 -81.72
CA ARG A 125 -10.27 -73.34 -83.01
C ARG A 125 -9.31 -74.07 -83.96
N ASP A 126 -8.16 -74.50 -83.45
CA ASP A 126 -7.14 -75.20 -84.25
C ASP A 126 -7.68 -76.52 -84.82
N ILE A 127 -8.51 -77.26 -84.07
CA ILE A 127 -9.18 -78.47 -84.58
C ILE A 127 -10.26 -78.11 -85.60
N THR A 128 -11.07 -77.09 -85.33
CA THR A 128 -12.10 -76.63 -86.28
C THR A 128 -11.46 -76.17 -87.60
N ASP A 129 -10.32 -75.49 -87.55
CA ASP A 129 -9.58 -75.00 -88.72
C ASP A 129 -9.04 -76.14 -89.60
N ILE A 130 -8.67 -77.29 -89.01
CA ILE A 130 -8.24 -78.50 -89.74
C ILE A 130 -9.39 -79.10 -90.56
N PHE A 131 -10.61 -79.06 -90.02
CA PHE A 131 -11.80 -79.56 -90.70
C PHE A 131 -12.47 -78.52 -91.62
N LEU A 132 -11.98 -77.28 -91.61
CA LEU A 132 -12.57 -76.18 -92.37
C LEU A 132 -12.16 -76.27 -93.84
N GLY A 133 -13.15 -76.54 -94.71
CA GLY A 133 -12.94 -76.74 -96.15
C GLY A 133 -12.69 -78.20 -96.57
N THR A 134 -12.64 -79.15 -95.63
CA THR A 134 -12.59 -80.60 -95.93
C THR A 134 -13.98 -81.23 -96.03
N GLY A 135 -15.04 -80.44 -95.84
CA GLY A 135 -16.43 -80.90 -95.80
C GLY A 135 -16.79 -81.67 -94.53
N LEU A 136 -15.90 -81.73 -93.52
CA LEU A 136 -16.05 -82.47 -92.26
C LEU A 136 -16.09 -81.56 -91.01
N GLY A 137 -16.71 -80.38 -91.12
CA GLY A 137 -16.90 -79.46 -89.99
C GLY A 137 -18.10 -79.77 -89.07
N PRO A 138 -18.32 -79.01 -87.99
CA PRO A 138 -19.49 -79.15 -87.12
C PRO A 138 -20.83 -78.85 -87.81
N ARG A 139 -20.81 -78.21 -88.99
CA ARG A 139 -21.99 -78.00 -89.86
C ARG A 139 -21.93 -78.83 -91.15
N SER A 140 -21.08 -79.87 -91.15
CA SER A 140 -20.82 -80.74 -92.28
C SER A 140 -22.08 -81.40 -92.85
N TYR A 141 -22.20 -81.34 -94.17
CA TYR A 141 -23.15 -82.13 -94.95
C TYR A 141 -22.76 -83.63 -95.05
N SER A 142 -21.53 -83.98 -94.68
CA SER A 142 -20.96 -85.33 -94.82
C SER A 142 -21.41 -86.30 -93.70
N ILE A 143 -21.99 -85.79 -92.60
CA ILE A 143 -22.53 -86.62 -91.52
C ILE A 143 -24.05 -86.52 -91.50
N ILE A 144 -24.74 -87.48 -92.09
CA ILE A 144 -26.20 -87.51 -92.15
C ILE A 144 -26.78 -88.23 -90.93
N GLU A 145 -27.57 -87.51 -90.14
CA GLU A 145 -28.29 -88.04 -88.98
C GLU A 145 -29.76 -88.29 -89.27
N GLN A 146 -30.38 -89.05 -88.36
CA GLN A 146 -31.83 -89.21 -88.34
C GLN A 146 -32.52 -87.85 -88.26
N GLY A 147 -33.38 -87.54 -89.24
CA GLY A 147 -34.08 -86.26 -89.36
C GLY A 147 -33.29 -85.12 -90.01
N MET A 148 -32.00 -85.29 -90.32
CA MET A 148 -31.19 -84.27 -91.01
C MET A 148 -31.69 -84.05 -92.45
N ILE A 149 -32.12 -85.10 -93.14
CA ILE A 149 -32.63 -85.02 -94.51
C ILE A 149 -33.89 -84.15 -94.56
N SER A 150 -34.84 -84.37 -93.65
CA SER A 150 -36.05 -83.54 -93.53
C SER A 150 -35.71 -82.07 -93.23
N LYS A 151 -34.77 -81.82 -92.31
CA LYS A 151 -34.31 -80.46 -91.99
C LYS A 151 -33.67 -79.75 -93.18
N LEU A 152 -32.94 -80.46 -94.03
CA LEU A 152 -32.29 -79.88 -95.20
C LEU A 152 -33.35 -79.51 -96.27
N ILE A 153 -34.38 -80.36 -96.44
CA ILE A 153 -35.50 -80.10 -97.35
C ILE A 153 -36.37 -78.93 -96.88
N GLU A 154 -36.56 -78.77 -95.57
CA GLU A 154 -37.37 -77.71 -94.96
C GLU A 154 -36.59 -76.42 -94.63
N ALA A 155 -35.28 -76.38 -94.90
CA ALA A 155 -34.41 -75.26 -94.51
C ALA A 155 -34.74 -73.97 -95.27
N LYS A 156 -34.64 -72.82 -94.58
CA LYS A 156 -34.73 -71.50 -95.22
C LYS A 156 -33.53 -71.27 -96.16
N PRO A 157 -33.67 -70.44 -97.21
CA PRO A 157 -32.58 -70.14 -98.14
C PRO A 157 -31.30 -69.64 -97.46
N GLU A 158 -31.40 -68.88 -96.37
CA GLU A 158 -30.25 -68.38 -95.60
C GLU A 158 -29.49 -69.51 -94.88
N ASP A 159 -30.21 -70.50 -94.36
CA ASP A 159 -29.62 -71.67 -93.71
C ASP A 159 -29.00 -72.61 -94.75
N LEU A 160 -29.72 -72.81 -95.86
CA LEU A 160 -29.23 -73.59 -97.01
C LEU A 160 -27.95 -72.99 -97.60
N ARG A 161 -27.86 -71.66 -97.67
CA ARG A 161 -26.66 -70.95 -98.13
C ARG A 161 -25.42 -71.35 -97.34
N ASN A 162 -25.51 -71.51 -96.03
CA ASN A 162 -24.35 -71.92 -95.22
C ASN A 162 -23.83 -73.31 -95.63
N PHE A 163 -24.74 -74.25 -95.92
CA PHE A 163 -24.36 -75.59 -96.42
C PHE A 163 -23.74 -75.53 -97.81
N ILE A 164 -24.28 -74.69 -98.70
CA ILE A 164 -23.73 -74.48 -100.06
C ILE A 164 -22.35 -73.82 -100.00
N GLU A 165 -22.17 -72.80 -99.15
CA GLU A 165 -20.89 -72.11 -98.96
C GLU A 165 -19.80 -73.05 -98.39
N GLU A 166 -20.19 -73.96 -97.48
CA GLU A 166 -19.30 -75.00 -96.95
C GLU A 166 -18.95 -76.05 -98.02
N ALA A 167 -19.93 -76.50 -98.81
CA ALA A 167 -19.70 -77.42 -99.93
C ALA A 167 -18.82 -76.81 -101.04
N ALA A 168 -18.94 -75.49 -101.27
CA ALA A 168 -18.10 -74.75 -102.21
C ALA A 168 -16.70 -74.40 -101.64
N GLY A 169 -16.43 -74.70 -100.36
CA GLY A 169 -15.14 -74.46 -99.72
C GLY A 169 -14.78 -72.98 -99.49
N ILE A 170 -15.71 -72.04 -99.70
CA ILE A 170 -15.45 -70.59 -99.60
C ILE A 170 -15.51 -70.05 -98.16
N SER A 171 -16.03 -70.84 -97.21
CA SER A 171 -16.15 -70.47 -95.79
C SER A 171 -14.81 -70.07 -95.16
N LYS A 172 -13.70 -70.70 -95.57
CA LYS A 172 -12.35 -70.37 -95.08
C LYS A 172 -11.95 -68.93 -95.39
N TYR A 173 -12.18 -68.50 -96.62
CA TYR A 173 -11.82 -67.17 -97.08
C TYR A 173 -12.71 -66.10 -96.47
N LYS A 174 -14.00 -66.39 -96.30
CA LYS A 174 -14.99 -65.50 -95.68
C LYS A 174 -14.63 -65.23 -94.21
N GLU A 175 -14.29 -66.26 -93.44
CA GLU A 175 -13.91 -66.10 -92.03
C GLU A 175 -12.58 -65.34 -91.89
N ARG A 176 -11.58 -65.65 -92.73
CA ARG A 176 -10.29 -64.95 -92.72
C ARG A 176 -10.42 -63.47 -93.08
N ARG A 177 -11.29 -63.13 -94.03
CA ARG A 177 -11.61 -61.74 -94.39
C ARG A 177 -12.23 -60.99 -93.21
N ARG A 178 -13.23 -61.58 -92.57
CA ARG A 178 -13.90 -60.99 -91.40
C ARG A 178 -12.95 -60.73 -90.23
N GLU A 179 -12.05 -61.68 -89.94
CA GLU A 179 -11.04 -61.51 -88.90
C GLU A 179 -10.06 -60.37 -89.23
N THR A 180 -9.64 -60.28 -90.49
CA THR A 180 -8.74 -59.22 -90.97
C THR A 180 -9.40 -57.85 -90.89
N GLU A 181 -10.65 -57.71 -91.33
CA GLU A 181 -11.43 -56.47 -91.23
C GLU A 181 -11.58 -56.01 -89.76
N ASN A 182 -11.88 -56.94 -88.84
CA ASN A 182 -11.95 -56.62 -87.42
C ASN A 182 -10.60 -56.17 -86.84
N ARG A 183 -9.49 -56.80 -87.29
CA ARG A 183 -8.15 -56.41 -86.85
C ARG A 183 -7.79 -55.00 -87.33
N ILE A 184 -8.07 -54.70 -88.61
CA ILE A 184 -7.84 -53.36 -89.19
C ILE A 184 -8.64 -52.30 -88.42
N ARG A 185 -9.91 -52.58 -88.10
CA ARG A 185 -10.76 -51.65 -87.35
C ARG A 185 -10.17 -51.33 -85.97
N ARG A 186 -9.77 -52.36 -85.22
CA ARG A 186 -9.12 -52.19 -83.90
C ARG A 186 -7.83 -51.38 -84.00
N THR A 187 -7.05 -51.57 -85.06
CA THR A 187 -5.83 -50.77 -85.28
C THR A 187 -6.15 -49.31 -85.54
N HIS A 188 -7.20 -49.00 -86.30
CA HIS A 188 -7.62 -47.60 -86.53
C HIS A 188 -8.10 -46.94 -85.23
N GLU A 189 -8.90 -47.63 -84.42
CA GLU A 189 -9.34 -47.13 -83.10
C GLU A 189 -8.14 -46.84 -82.18
N ASN A 190 -7.14 -47.72 -82.15
CA ASN A 190 -5.92 -47.50 -81.39
C ASN A 190 -5.13 -46.29 -81.88
N LEU A 191 -5.05 -46.09 -83.20
CA LEU A 191 -4.32 -44.96 -83.80
C LEU A 191 -5.02 -43.62 -83.52
N ALA A 192 -6.36 -43.59 -83.55
CA ALA A 192 -7.13 -42.43 -83.12
C ALA A 192 -6.81 -42.06 -81.67
N ARG A 193 -6.84 -43.04 -80.76
CA ARG A 193 -6.49 -42.82 -79.34
C ARG A 193 -5.06 -42.30 -79.14
N LEU A 194 -4.10 -42.80 -79.92
CA LEU A 194 -2.72 -42.29 -79.85
C LEU A 194 -2.61 -40.83 -80.34
N THR A 195 -3.44 -40.46 -81.30
CA THR A 195 -3.51 -39.08 -81.81
C THR A 195 -4.05 -38.15 -80.73
N ASP A 196 -5.14 -38.54 -80.06
CA ASP A 196 -5.71 -37.78 -78.94
C ASP A 196 -4.68 -37.58 -77.81
N LEU A 197 -3.96 -38.65 -77.45
CA LEU A 197 -2.92 -38.58 -76.42
C LEU A 197 -1.77 -37.65 -76.83
N ARG A 198 -1.37 -37.68 -78.11
CA ARG A 198 -0.34 -36.79 -78.63
C ARG A 198 -0.78 -35.32 -78.52
N GLU A 199 -2.00 -34.99 -78.92
CA GLU A 199 -2.53 -33.63 -78.82
C GLU A 199 -2.60 -33.15 -77.36
N GLU A 200 -2.98 -34.03 -76.43
CA GLU A 200 -2.97 -33.72 -75.00
C GLU A 200 -1.55 -33.41 -74.50
N LEU A 201 -0.57 -34.24 -74.87
CA LEU A 201 0.83 -34.05 -74.49
C LEU A 201 1.42 -32.77 -75.11
N GLU A 202 1.07 -32.42 -76.35
CA GLU A 202 1.49 -31.16 -76.97
C GLU A 202 0.97 -29.95 -76.17
N ARG A 203 -0.30 -29.96 -75.74
CA ARG A 203 -0.86 -28.89 -74.89
C ARG A 203 -0.16 -28.80 -73.52
N GLN A 204 0.17 -29.95 -72.93
CA GLN A 204 0.93 -29.99 -71.67
C GLN A 204 2.34 -29.43 -71.85
N LEU A 205 3.02 -29.76 -72.95
CA LEU A 205 4.34 -29.24 -73.29
C LEU A 205 4.32 -27.72 -73.50
N GLU A 206 3.35 -27.17 -74.21
CA GLU A 206 3.23 -25.71 -74.39
C GLU A 206 3.06 -24.98 -73.05
N ARG A 207 2.23 -25.52 -72.16
CA ARG A 207 2.06 -24.96 -70.81
C ARG A 207 3.36 -25.02 -70.02
N LEU A 208 4.06 -26.16 -70.04
CA LEU A 208 5.34 -26.33 -69.36
C LEU A 208 6.42 -25.40 -69.93
N HIS A 209 6.42 -25.18 -71.25
CA HIS A 209 7.34 -24.26 -71.90
C HIS A 209 7.13 -22.81 -71.44
N ARG A 210 5.88 -22.34 -71.37
CA ARG A 210 5.56 -21.02 -70.81
C ARG A 210 5.97 -20.88 -69.35
N GLN A 211 5.78 -21.94 -68.55
CA GLN A 211 6.21 -21.96 -67.15
C GLN A 211 7.73 -21.92 -67.01
N ALA A 212 8.47 -22.64 -67.86
CA ALA A 212 9.92 -22.62 -67.87
C ALA A 212 10.47 -21.22 -68.23
N GLN A 213 9.93 -20.58 -69.28
CA GLN A 213 10.31 -19.22 -69.65
C GLN A 213 10.02 -18.20 -68.54
N ALA A 214 8.88 -18.33 -67.85
CA ALA A 214 8.55 -17.47 -66.72
C ALA A 214 9.51 -17.68 -65.53
N ALA A 215 9.89 -18.93 -65.26
CA ALA A 215 10.85 -19.27 -64.21
C ALA A 215 12.26 -18.77 -64.52
N GLU A 216 12.69 -18.85 -65.78
CA GLU A 216 13.97 -18.32 -66.25
C GLU A 216 14.04 -16.80 -66.07
N LYS A 217 13.03 -16.06 -66.54
CA LYS A 217 12.93 -14.60 -66.32
C LYS A 217 12.88 -14.24 -64.84
N TYR A 218 12.19 -15.02 -64.02
CA TYR A 218 12.17 -14.81 -62.58
C TYR A 218 13.57 -14.96 -61.97
N GLN A 219 14.35 -15.97 -62.39
CA GLN A 219 15.72 -16.15 -61.91
C GLN A 219 16.62 -14.98 -62.33
N GLU A 220 16.51 -14.51 -63.58
CA GLU A 220 17.24 -13.33 -64.07
C GLU A 220 16.92 -12.09 -63.23
N TYR A 221 15.64 -11.75 -63.08
CA TYR A 221 15.23 -10.60 -62.27
C TYR A 221 15.59 -10.75 -60.80
N LYS A 222 15.60 -11.96 -60.25
CA LYS A 222 16.01 -12.20 -58.86
C LYS A 222 17.51 -11.99 -58.68
N ALA A 223 18.31 -12.38 -59.66
CA ALA A 223 19.75 -12.13 -59.67
C ALA A 223 20.02 -10.62 -59.77
N GLU A 224 19.34 -9.92 -60.68
CA GLU A 224 19.43 -8.47 -60.84
C GLU A 224 18.99 -7.73 -59.56
N GLU A 225 17.85 -8.10 -58.96
CA GLU A 225 17.38 -7.55 -57.69
C GLU A 225 18.44 -7.72 -56.59
N ARG A 226 19.06 -8.90 -56.48
CA ARG A 226 20.09 -9.18 -55.48
C ARG A 226 21.32 -8.30 -55.71
N GLN A 227 21.75 -8.13 -56.96
CA GLN A 227 22.88 -7.28 -57.31
C GLN A 227 22.59 -5.81 -57.00
N LEU A 228 21.44 -5.29 -57.43
CA LEU A 228 21.03 -3.90 -57.17
C LEU A 228 20.86 -3.62 -55.67
N LYS A 229 20.30 -4.57 -54.90
CA LYS A 229 20.22 -4.46 -53.44
C LYS A 229 21.60 -4.40 -52.79
N ALA A 230 22.53 -5.23 -53.24
CA ALA A 230 23.91 -5.22 -52.74
C ALA A 230 24.60 -3.88 -53.06
N GLN A 231 24.46 -3.39 -54.29
CA GLN A 231 25.00 -2.09 -54.70
C GLN A 231 24.40 -0.93 -53.90
N LEU A 232 23.07 -0.90 -53.71
CA LEU A 232 22.40 0.11 -52.90
C LEU A 232 22.89 0.08 -51.45
N SER A 233 23.08 -1.12 -50.90
CA SER A 233 23.56 -1.30 -49.53
C SER A 233 25.01 -0.82 -49.39
N ALA A 234 25.85 -1.10 -50.39
CA ALA A 234 27.23 -0.61 -50.45
C ALA A 234 27.29 0.93 -50.53
N LEU A 235 26.46 1.55 -51.37
CA LEU A 235 26.38 3.01 -51.47
C LEU A 235 25.91 3.65 -50.16
N ARG A 236 24.91 3.06 -49.50
CA ARG A 236 24.45 3.50 -48.17
C ARG A 236 25.55 3.37 -47.13
N TRP A 237 26.27 2.26 -47.15
CA TRP A 237 27.39 2.03 -46.24
C TRP A 237 28.52 3.05 -46.47
N GLN A 238 28.89 3.34 -47.73
CA GLN A 238 29.88 4.36 -48.04
C GLN A 238 29.45 5.74 -47.53
N ALA A 239 28.21 6.15 -47.80
CA ALA A 239 27.68 7.43 -47.32
C ALA A 239 27.68 7.53 -45.78
N LEU A 240 27.34 6.44 -45.08
CA LEU A 240 27.40 6.38 -43.62
C LEU A 240 28.85 6.38 -43.11
N ASN A 241 29.75 5.67 -43.78
CA ASN A 241 31.16 5.62 -43.42
C ASN A 241 31.82 7.00 -43.57
N ASP A 242 31.49 7.73 -44.64
CA ASP A 242 31.95 9.11 -44.84
C ASP A 242 31.42 10.04 -43.75
N LEU A 243 30.14 9.88 -43.38
CA LEU A 243 29.54 10.65 -42.27
C LEU A 243 30.22 10.32 -40.93
N VAL A 244 30.54 9.06 -40.66
CA VAL A 244 31.29 8.64 -39.47
C VAL A 244 32.67 9.29 -39.47
N GLY A 245 33.42 9.21 -40.57
CA GLY A 245 34.74 9.83 -40.68
C GLY A 245 34.70 11.35 -40.46
N GLN A 246 33.67 12.04 -40.98
CA GLN A 246 33.47 13.47 -40.71
C GLN A 246 33.20 13.74 -39.22
N ARG A 247 32.39 12.89 -38.55
CA ARG A 247 32.09 13.04 -37.13
C ARG A 247 33.29 12.73 -36.25
N GLU A 248 34.07 11.71 -36.57
CA GLU A 248 35.32 11.38 -35.89
C GLU A 248 36.32 12.54 -35.98
N ALA A 249 36.45 13.17 -37.16
CA ALA A 249 37.29 14.36 -37.32
C ALA A 249 36.82 15.54 -36.45
N VAL A 250 35.50 15.77 -36.36
CA VAL A 250 34.94 16.80 -35.47
C VAL A 250 35.21 16.48 -34.00
N ILE A 251 35.02 15.23 -33.59
CA ILE A 251 35.30 14.77 -32.22
C ILE A 251 36.78 14.97 -31.90
N GLY A 252 37.70 14.51 -32.75
CA GLY A 252 39.13 14.67 -32.54
C GLY A 252 39.55 16.15 -32.42
N ASN A 253 38.99 17.04 -33.24
CA ASN A 253 39.23 18.48 -33.12
C ASN A 253 38.69 19.06 -31.80
N GLN A 254 37.53 18.58 -31.32
CA GLN A 254 36.97 19.00 -30.04
C GLN A 254 37.78 18.47 -28.86
N GLU A 255 38.30 17.24 -28.93
CA GLU A 255 39.19 16.66 -27.92
C GLU A 255 40.49 17.47 -27.82
N ILE A 256 41.12 17.80 -28.95
CA ILE A 256 42.31 18.67 -28.98
C ILE A 256 41.97 20.05 -28.40
N GLY A 257 40.83 20.64 -28.77
CA GLY A 257 40.39 21.92 -28.22
C GLY A 257 40.12 21.88 -26.71
N PHE A 258 39.57 20.77 -26.21
CA PHE A 258 39.34 20.55 -24.78
C PHE A 258 40.67 20.40 -24.03
N GLU A 259 41.62 19.62 -24.55
CA GLU A 259 42.96 19.49 -23.95
C GLU A 259 43.69 20.84 -23.88
N ALA A 260 43.57 21.67 -24.92
CA ALA A 260 44.10 23.03 -24.93
C ALA A 260 43.48 23.90 -23.81
N LEU A 261 42.15 23.87 -23.66
CA LEU A 261 41.46 24.60 -22.59
C LEU A 261 41.85 24.10 -21.18
N VAL A 262 42.05 22.79 -21.01
CA VAL A 262 42.53 22.21 -19.74
C VAL A 262 43.96 22.67 -19.44
N ALA A 263 44.82 22.75 -20.45
CA ALA A 263 46.17 23.28 -20.29
C ALA A 263 46.16 24.77 -19.91
N ASP A 264 45.31 25.57 -20.57
CA ASP A 264 45.10 26.99 -20.25
C ASP A 264 44.57 27.18 -18.82
N GLN A 265 43.59 26.37 -18.41
CA GLN A 265 43.07 26.38 -17.05
C GLN A 265 44.18 26.08 -16.04
N ARG A 266 44.97 25.02 -16.26
CA ARG A 266 46.09 24.67 -15.36
C ARG A 266 47.13 25.79 -15.29
N SER A 267 47.39 26.46 -16.40
CA SER A 267 48.28 27.62 -16.44
C SER A 267 47.71 28.78 -15.61
N ALA A 268 46.42 29.07 -15.75
CA ALA A 268 45.71 30.08 -14.98
C ALA A 268 45.72 29.75 -13.48
N ASP A 269 45.41 28.51 -13.09
CA ASP A 269 45.46 28.05 -11.69
C ASP A 269 46.87 28.22 -11.10
N ALA A 270 47.91 27.85 -11.84
CA ALA A 270 49.30 28.06 -11.43
C ALA A 270 49.69 29.54 -11.34
N SER A 271 49.03 30.42 -12.11
CA SER A 271 49.22 31.88 -11.99
C SER A 271 48.50 32.45 -10.77
N ILE A 272 47.31 31.94 -10.46
CA ILE A 272 46.53 32.32 -9.28
C ILE A 272 47.30 31.95 -8.01
N GLU A 273 47.86 30.74 -7.92
CA GLU A 273 48.66 30.37 -6.75
C GLU A 273 49.91 31.24 -6.60
N ARG A 274 50.61 31.54 -7.70
CA ARG A 274 51.73 32.51 -7.66
C ARG A 274 51.31 33.89 -7.16
N LEU A 275 50.12 34.37 -7.55
CA LEU A 275 49.58 35.63 -7.06
C LEU A 275 49.14 35.57 -5.60
N ARG A 276 48.61 34.43 -5.14
CA ARG A 276 48.25 34.20 -3.73
C ARG A 276 49.47 34.19 -2.83
N ASP A 277 50.52 33.48 -3.22
CA ASP A 277 51.81 33.49 -2.52
C ASP A 277 52.37 34.92 -2.44
N GLY A 278 52.39 35.63 -3.59
CA GLY A 278 52.82 37.03 -3.63
C GLY A 278 51.97 37.95 -2.75
N HIS A 279 50.65 37.75 -2.69
CA HIS A 279 49.75 38.50 -1.81
C HIS A 279 50.01 38.19 -0.34
N HIS A 280 50.27 36.93 0.02
CA HIS A 280 50.60 36.53 1.37
C HIS A 280 51.90 37.20 1.84
N ASP A 281 52.95 37.15 1.02
CA ASP A 281 54.22 37.82 1.29
C ASP A 281 54.05 39.34 1.47
N LEU A 282 53.24 39.98 0.62
CA LEU A 282 52.95 41.40 0.72
C LEU A 282 52.13 41.74 1.97
N SER A 283 51.18 40.89 2.35
CA SER A 283 50.36 41.04 3.55
C SER A 283 51.18 40.86 4.82
N GLU A 284 52.09 39.89 4.87
CA GLU A 284 53.05 39.73 5.98
C GLU A 284 53.93 40.97 6.13
N ARG A 285 54.47 41.49 5.01
CA ARG A 285 55.24 42.74 5.02
C ARG A 285 54.39 43.93 5.48
N PHE A 286 53.15 44.02 5.01
CA PHE A 286 52.22 45.08 5.42
C PHE A 286 51.93 45.01 6.92
N ASN A 287 51.60 43.82 7.45
CA ASN A 287 51.35 43.61 8.88
C ASN A 287 52.57 43.95 9.72
N LEU A 288 53.78 43.60 9.27
CA LEU A 288 55.02 43.97 9.95
C LEU A 288 55.21 45.49 10.00
N VAL A 289 54.98 46.18 8.87
CA VAL A 289 55.09 47.64 8.78
C VAL A 289 53.99 48.31 9.61
N GLN A 290 52.76 47.80 9.58
CA GLN A 290 51.63 48.30 10.37
C GLN A 290 51.87 48.10 11.87
N GLY A 291 52.41 46.95 12.28
CA GLY A 291 52.82 46.69 13.66
C GLY A 291 53.90 47.67 14.13
N ARG A 292 54.91 47.94 13.29
CA ARG A 292 55.91 48.97 13.56
C ARG A 292 55.29 50.37 13.66
N PHE A 293 54.37 50.71 12.76
CA PHE A 293 53.67 51.99 12.76
C PHE A 293 52.85 52.19 14.04
N TYR A 294 52.08 51.19 14.49
CA TYR A 294 51.33 51.27 15.74
C TYR A 294 52.23 51.27 16.97
N SER A 295 53.35 50.53 16.96
CA SER A 295 54.34 50.59 18.05
C SER A 295 54.90 51.99 18.18
N VAL A 296 55.35 52.58 17.08
CA VAL A 296 55.88 53.96 17.05
C VAL A 296 54.77 54.96 17.41
N GLY A 297 53.55 54.79 16.93
CA GLY A 297 52.41 55.62 17.31
C GLY A 297 52.07 55.53 18.80
N GLY A 298 52.16 54.33 19.40
CA GLY A 298 52.00 54.12 20.84
C GLY A 298 53.15 54.70 21.66
N ASP A 299 54.39 54.65 21.15
CA ASP A 299 55.54 55.31 21.75
C ASP A 299 55.38 56.84 21.71
N ILE A 300 54.96 57.40 20.57
CA ILE A 300 54.65 58.82 20.44
C ILE A 300 53.54 59.22 21.41
N ALA A 301 52.42 58.50 21.45
CA ALA A 301 51.32 58.81 22.37
C ALA A 301 51.74 58.74 23.84
N ARG A 302 52.59 57.76 24.23
CA ARG A 302 53.17 57.69 25.57
C ARG A 302 54.06 58.89 25.88
N VAL A 303 54.93 59.27 24.95
CA VAL A 303 55.81 60.42 25.10
C VAL A 303 55.00 61.72 25.17
N GLU A 304 54.01 61.90 24.32
CA GLU A 304 53.10 63.05 24.34
C GLU A 304 52.31 63.13 25.65
N GLN A 305 51.76 62.02 26.13
CA GLN A 305 51.06 61.97 27.41
C GLN A 305 52.01 62.25 28.58
N SER A 306 53.26 61.76 28.54
CA SER A 306 54.29 62.08 29.52
C SER A 306 54.66 63.56 29.51
N ILE A 307 54.80 64.17 28.32
CA ILE A 307 55.03 65.60 28.16
C ILE A 307 53.86 66.41 28.71
N GLN A 308 52.62 66.05 28.38
CA GLN A 308 51.43 66.73 28.86
C GLN A 308 51.32 66.65 30.39
N HIS A 309 51.57 65.48 30.96
CA HIS A 309 51.55 65.28 32.41
C HIS A 309 52.70 66.04 33.10
N GLY A 310 53.88 66.08 32.46
CA GLY A 310 55.01 66.90 32.88
C GLY A 310 54.70 68.40 32.86
N GLN A 311 54.06 68.90 31.81
CA GLN A 311 53.63 70.29 31.69
C GLN A 311 52.56 70.66 32.74
N GLN A 312 51.60 69.76 32.99
CA GLN A 312 50.57 69.95 34.00
C GLN A 312 51.17 69.97 35.41
N ARG A 313 52.13 69.07 35.68
CA ARG A 313 52.88 69.03 36.94
C ARG A 313 53.77 70.26 37.12
N LEU A 314 54.36 70.78 36.05
CA LEU A 314 55.12 72.03 36.09
C LEU A 314 54.22 73.22 36.45
N ARG A 315 53.02 73.31 35.85
CA ARG A 315 52.05 74.36 36.20
C ARG A 315 51.59 74.27 37.65
N GLN A 316 51.28 73.05 38.11
CA GLN A 316 50.89 72.82 39.50
C GLN A 316 52.00 73.24 40.47
N LEU A 317 53.26 72.83 40.21
CA LEU A 317 54.40 73.24 41.04
C LEU A 317 54.65 74.76 41.00
N GLN A 318 54.37 75.44 39.89
CA GLN A 318 54.46 76.90 39.80
C GLN A 318 53.38 77.60 40.62
N ASP A 319 52.17 77.06 40.64
CA ASP A 319 51.08 77.61 41.44
C ASP A 319 51.30 77.33 42.94
N ASP A 320 51.73 76.12 43.30
CA ASP A 320 52.12 75.75 44.67
C ASP A 320 53.25 76.65 45.19
N LEU A 321 54.26 76.96 44.35
CA LEU A 321 55.35 77.87 44.71
C LEU A 321 54.85 79.29 44.98
N ARG A 322 53.95 79.81 44.15
CA ARG A 322 53.36 81.15 44.35
C ARG A 322 52.53 81.22 45.63
N GLU A 323 51.80 80.16 45.95
CA GLU A 323 51.00 80.08 47.17
C GLU A 323 51.90 80.00 48.41
N ALA A 324 52.96 79.19 48.36
CA ALA A 324 53.97 79.13 49.42
C ALA A 324 54.71 80.46 49.63
N GLU A 325 55.04 81.20 48.55
CA GLU A 325 55.65 82.53 48.64
C GLU A 325 54.72 83.55 49.31
N ARG A 326 53.42 83.52 49.01
CA ARG A 326 52.42 84.37 49.69
C ARG A 326 52.29 84.01 51.18
N ALA A 327 52.16 82.73 51.49
CA ALA A 327 52.09 82.27 52.88
C ALA A 327 53.34 82.66 53.67
N ARG A 328 54.53 82.62 53.05
CA ARG A 328 55.78 83.07 53.68
C ARG A 328 55.75 84.56 54.02
N GLN A 329 55.29 85.40 53.09
CA GLN A 329 55.19 86.85 53.31
C GLN A 329 54.16 87.20 54.40
N GLU A 330 53.02 86.53 54.44
CA GLU A 330 52.02 86.69 55.50
C GLU A 330 52.59 86.28 56.87
N THR A 331 53.31 85.15 56.93
CA THR A 331 53.94 84.67 58.16
C THR A 331 55.06 85.62 58.64
N GLU A 332 55.88 86.18 57.74
CA GLU A 332 56.87 87.20 58.07
C GLU A 332 56.22 88.47 58.66
N SER A 333 55.05 88.87 58.14
CA SER A 333 54.27 89.99 58.68
C SER A 333 53.70 89.70 60.06
N HIS A 334 53.16 88.50 60.29
CA HIS A 334 52.64 88.08 61.60
C HIS A 334 53.75 88.02 62.65
N LEU A 335 54.90 87.44 62.30
CA LEU A 335 56.05 87.36 63.20
C LEU A 335 56.54 88.76 63.61
N GLY A 336 56.57 89.73 62.67
CA GLY A 336 56.89 91.11 63.00
C GLY A 336 55.92 91.75 64.00
N HIS A 337 54.62 91.50 63.84
CA HIS A 337 53.60 91.99 64.77
C HIS A 337 53.76 91.39 66.17
N ASP A 338 53.91 90.06 66.26
CA ASP A 338 54.03 89.33 67.53
C ASP A 338 55.31 89.71 68.29
N THR A 339 56.41 89.97 67.58
CA THR A 339 57.67 90.42 68.20
C THR A 339 57.49 91.80 68.85
N THR A 340 56.67 92.67 68.24
CA THR A 340 56.39 94.00 68.79
C THR A 340 55.47 93.91 70.01
N LEU A 341 54.48 93.01 69.98
CA LEU A 341 53.54 92.78 71.09
C LEU A 341 54.23 92.15 72.32
N LEU A 342 55.17 91.23 72.11
CA LEU A 342 55.96 90.62 73.18
C LEU A 342 56.84 91.63 73.91
N ALA A 343 57.40 92.62 73.19
CA ALA A 343 58.19 93.68 73.82
C ALA A 343 57.34 94.56 74.75
N THR A 344 56.11 94.93 74.34
CA THR A 344 55.19 95.71 75.17
C THR A 344 54.71 94.96 76.41
N LEU A 345 54.42 93.65 76.29
CA LEU A 345 54.00 92.83 77.44
C LEU A 345 55.14 92.58 78.43
N GLY A 346 56.39 92.55 77.96
CA GLY A 346 57.57 92.45 78.83
C GLY A 346 57.74 93.67 79.75
N GLU A 347 57.54 94.88 79.22
CA GLU A 347 57.60 96.11 80.03
C GLU A 347 56.45 96.20 81.07
N GLU A 348 55.26 95.69 80.75
CA GLU A 348 54.13 95.67 81.69
C GLU A 348 54.34 94.68 82.86
N LEU A 349 54.98 93.53 82.61
CA LEU A 349 55.27 92.52 83.64
C LEU A 349 56.30 93.01 84.67
N GLU A 350 57.33 93.72 84.22
CA GLU A 350 58.41 94.24 85.10
C GLU A 350 57.89 95.31 86.09
N MET A 351 56.75 95.93 85.80
CA MET A 351 56.08 96.91 86.67
C MET A 351 55.17 96.28 87.74
N LEU A 352 54.63 95.08 87.49
CA LEU A 352 53.61 94.44 88.35
C LEU A 352 54.21 93.50 89.42
N GLU A 353 55.42 93.00 89.21
CA GLU A 353 56.10 92.07 90.12
C GLU A 353 56.28 92.60 91.56
N PRO A 354 56.64 93.89 91.79
CA PRO A 354 56.80 94.43 93.15
C PRO A 354 55.47 94.60 93.92
N GLU A 355 54.36 94.86 93.22
CA GLU A 355 53.03 95.00 93.86
C GLU A 355 52.48 93.65 94.35
N GLN A 356 52.83 92.56 93.68
CA GLN A 356 52.42 91.20 94.07
C GLN A 356 53.12 90.73 95.35
N GLU A 357 54.41 91.00 95.52
CA GLU A 357 55.15 90.60 96.73
C GLU A 357 54.62 91.32 97.99
N MET A 358 54.30 92.61 97.89
CA MET A 358 53.72 93.38 98.99
C MET A 358 52.35 92.86 99.42
N THR A 359 51.50 92.48 98.47
CA THR A 359 50.13 92.01 98.76
C THR A 359 50.11 90.59 99.33
N SER A 360 51.06 89.73 98.95
CA SER A 360 51.20 88.38 99.51
C SER A 360 51.58 88.39 101.00
N ALA A 361 52.51 89.27 101.40
CA ALA A 361 52.95 89.35 102.80
C ALA A 361 51.83 89.82 103.76
N ALA A 362 50.97 90.75 103.31
CA ALA A 362 49.83 91.23 104.10
C ALA A 362 48.73 90.16 104.27
N ALA A 363 48.60 89.23 103.32
CA ALA A 363 47.62 88.15 103.36
C ALA A 363 48.01 87.06 104.38
N GLU A 364 49.30 86.70 104.49
CA GLU A 364 49.78 85.71 105.46
C GLU A 364 49.60 86.19 106.92
N GLU A 365 49.87 87.47 107.20
CA GLU A 365 49.69 88.04 108.55
C GLU A 365 48.21 88.05 108.98
N SER A 366 47.30 88.30 108.04
CA SER A 366 45.86 88.31 108.30
C SER A 366 45.26 86.91 108.51
N ALA A 367 45.85 85.87 107.89
CA ALA A 367 45.38 84.48 108.02
C ALA A 367 45.66 83.91 109.42
N ILE A 368 46.83 84.21 110.00
CA ILE A 368 47.21 83.75 111.35
C ILE A 368 46.27 84.35 112.42
N ALA A 369 45.91 85.63 112.28
CA ALA A 369 45.00 86.31 113.20
C ALA A 369 43.56 85.74 113.18
N LEU A 370 43.14 85.16 112.05
CA LEU A 370 41.83 84.52 111.90
C LEU A 370 41.78 83.16 112.60
N GLU A 371 42.83 82.35 112.47
CA GLU A 371 42.92 81.00 113.04
C GLU A 371 42.87 81.02 114.59
N ASP A 372 43.56 81.99 115.22
CA ASP A 372 43.52 82.19 116.67
C ASP A 372 42.12 82.61 117.19
N ALA A 373 41.38 83.38 116.41
CA ALA A 373 40.03 83.84 116.77
C ALA A 373 38.98 82.72 116.65
N GLU A 374 39.11 81.83 115.67
CA GLU A 374 38.20 80.70 115.46
C GLU A 374 38.35 79.62 116.56
N ALA A 375 39.59 79.35 117.01
CA ALA A 375 39.83 78.43 118.12
C ALA A 375 39.24 78.93 119.45
N ALA A 376 39.32 80.24 119.71
CA ALA A 376 38.72 80.84 120.89
C ALA A 376 37.18 80.76 120.87
N MET A 377 36.56 80.91 119.69
CA MET A 377 35.11 80.84 119.51
C MET A 377 34.56 79.43 119.81
N GLN A 378 35.18 78.37 119.29
CA GLN A 378 34.75 76.98 119.55
C GLN A 378 34.79 76.62 121.04
N GLY A 379 35.81 77.07 121.78
CA GLY A 379 35.92 76.82 123.21
C GLY A 379 34.85 77.52 124.08
N TRP A 380 34.27 78.62 123.60
CA TRP A 380 33.15 79.29 124.25
C TRP A 380 31.80 78.62 123.95
N GLN A 381 31.64 78.07 122.74
CA GLN A 381 30.39 77.46 122.27
C GLN A 381 30.01 76.21 123.08
N GLU A 382 30.95 75.31 123.36
CA GLU A 382 30.64 74.07 124.09
C GLU A 382 30.31 74.32 125.58
N LYS A 383 30.99 75.28 126.21
CA LYS A 383 30.71 75.69 127.60
C LYS A 383 29.30 76.29 127.72
N TRP A 384 28.84 76.98 126.70
CA TRP A 384 27.50 77.55 126.62
C TRP A 384 26.40 76.49 126.47
N ASP A 385 26.64 75.44 125.69
CA ASP A 385 25.66 74.37 125.48
C ASP A 385 25.42 73.52 126.75
N VAL A 386 26.47 73.25 127.53
CA VAL A 386 26.36 72.55 128.82
C VAL A 386 25.59 73.41 129.85
N PHE A 387 25.84 74.72 129.87
CA PHE A 387 25.13 75.65 130.75
C PHE A 387 23.62 75.75 130.42
N ASN A 388 23.26 75.77 129.13
CA ASN A 388 21.87 75.79 128.70
C ASN A 388 21.08 74.52 129.06
N GLN A 389 21.71 73.34 129.00
CA GLN A 389 21.04 72.09 129.37
C GLN A 389 20.75 72.01 130.88
N GLN A 390 21.64 72.53 131.73
CA GLN A 390 21.45 72.52 133.19
C GLN A 390 20.49 73.62 133.67
N SER A 391 20.40 74.75 132.95
CA SER A 391 19.51 75.87 133.29
C SER A 391 18.05 75.68 132.84
N ALA A 392 17.76 74.74 131.92
CA ALA A 392 16.42 74.56 131.36
C ALA A 392 15.48 73.67 132.22
N GLU A 393 16.01 72.87 133.15
CA GLU A 393 15.21 71.97 134.01
C GLU A 393 14.39 72.73 135.07
N PRO A 394 14.94 73.75 135.78
CA PRO A 394 14.17 74.60 136.70
C PRO A 394 13.14 75.47 135.97
N GLN A 395 13.42 75.85 134.71
CA GLN A 395 12.55 76.69 133.89
C GLN A 395 11.30 75.94 133.39
N ARG A 396 11.43 74.64 133.07
CA ARG A 396 10.28 73.79 132.68
C ARG A 396 9.28 73.59 133.83
N GLN A 397 9.73 73.45 135.07
CA GLN A 397 8.80 73.35 136.21
C GLN A 397 8.19 74.71 136.60
N ALA A 398 8.93 75.82 136.46
CA ALA A 398 8.37 77.16 136.62
C ALA A 398 7.23 77.44 135.62
N GLN A 399 7.32 76.92 134.39
CA GLN A 399 6.30 77.06 133.36
C GLN A 399 5.00 76.29 133.67
N VAL A 400 5.09 75.13 134.32
CA VAL A 400 3.92 74.37 134.81
C VAL A 400 3.21 75.11 135.96
N GLN A 401 3.94 75.88 136.77
CA GLN A 401 3.32 76.71 137.82
C GLN A 401 2.85 78.08 137.30
N GLN A 402 3.42 78.60 136.20
CA GLN A 402 2.93 79.82 135.53
C GLN A 402 1.61 79.58 134.78
N SER A 403 1.34 78.35 134.30
CA SER A 403 0.01 77.97 133.80
C SER A 403 -1.05 77.92 134.92
N ARG A 404 -0.63 77.64 136.16
CA ARG A 404 -1.47 77.79 137.37
C ARG A 404 -1.94 79.23 137.60
N ILE A 405 -1.27 80.23 137.03
CA ILE A 405 -1.58 81.66 137.21
C ILE A 405 -2.50 82.19 136.08
N GLN A 406 -2.37 81.68 134.86
CA GLN A 406 -3.16 82.14 133.69
C GLN A 406 -4.68 81.86 133.78
N GLN A 407 -5.14 80.73 134.31
CA GLN A 407 -6.60 80.49 134.45
C GLN A 407 -7.22 81.16 135.68
N LEU A 408 -6.40 81.54 136.66
CA LEU A 408 -6.80 82.49 137.68
C LEU A 408 -6.95 83.92 137.10
N GLU A 409 -6.38 84.29 135.95
CA GLU A 409 -6.65 85.60 135.30
C GLU A 409 -8.01 85.64 134.56
N GLN A 410 -8.53 84.50 134.07
CA GLN A 410 -9.94 84.40 133.63
C GLN A 410 -10.95 84.50 134.79
N SER A 411 -10.50 84.53 136.05
CA SER A 411 -11.34 84.99 137.17
C SER A 411 -11.85 86.43 136.99
N ILE A 412 -11.21 87.27 136.19
CA ILE A 412 -11.54 88.71 136.16
C ILE A 412 -12.51 89.06 135.03
N GLU A 413 -12.62 88.22 134.00
CA GLU A 413 -13.55 88.43 132.86
C GLU A 413 -15.02 88.13 133.23
N ARG A 414 -15.26 87.22 134.20
CA ARG A 414 -16.54 87.06 134.93
C ARG A 414 -17.11 88.37 135.50
N LEU A 415 -16.35 89.46 135.56
CA LEU A 415 -16.73 90.67 136.31
C LEU A 415 -16.79 91.95 135.47
N ALA A 416 -16.28 91.97 134.24
CA ALA A 416 -16.30 93.16 133.37
C ALA A 416 -17.63 93.32 132.58
N GLU A 417 -18.29 92.23 132.15
CA GLU A 417 -19.47 92.34 131.27
C GLU A 417 -20.80 92.39 132.05
N ARG A 418 -20.83 91.78 133.24
CA ARG A 418 -21.88 91.97 134.25
C ARG A 418 -22.02 93.43 134.73
N GLN A 419 -21.06 94.31 134.41
CA GLN A 419 -21.07 95.73 134.76
C GLN A 419 -21.46 96.67 133.59
N ARG A 420 -21.41 96.21 132.34
CA ARG A 420 -21.57 97.08 131.16
C ARG A 420 -23.02 97.27 130.67
N ARG A 421 -23.95 96.32 130.85
CA ARG A 421 -25.35 96.48 130.36
C ARG A 421 -26.47 96.62 131.39
N LEU A 422 -26.17 96.47 132.68
CA LEU A 422 -27.03 97.01 133.75
C LEU A 422 -27.16 98.55 133.71
N ALA A 423 -26.44 99.24 132.81
CA ALA A 423 -26.40 100.70 132.72
C ALA A 423 -26.97 101.28 131.40
N GLU A 424 -27.01 100.55 130.29
CA GLU A 424 -27.34 101.16 128.98
C GLU A 424 -28.84 101.36 128.71
N GLU A 425 -29.76 100.44 129.00
CA GLU A 425 -31.18 100.65 128.61
C GLU A 425 -32.18 100.45 129.75
N ARG A 426 -31.70 100.80 130.95
CA ARG A 426 -32.51 101.45 131.97
C ARG A 426 -32.91 102.89 131.57
N GLN A 427 -32.48 103.34 130.38
CA GLN A 427 -32.60 104.69 129.80
C GLN A 427 -33.49 104.80 128.53
N LEU A 428 -34.18 103.71 128.14
CA LEU A 428 -35.34 103.67 127.22
C LEU A 428 -36.45 102.90 127.96
N LEU A 429 -37.27 103.42 128.87
CA LEU A 429 -37.97 104.71 128.88
C LEU A 429 -38.65 105.01 127.54
N ALA A 430 -39.96 104.75 127.56
CA ALA A 430 -40.99 104.97 126.54
C ALA A 430 -41.23 103.77 125.61
N ALA A 431 -42.31 103.07 125.92
CA ALA A 431 -43.30 102.52 124.98
C ALA A 431 -42.93 102.42 123.50
N ASP A 432 -43.15 101.21 122.98
CA ASP A 432 -43.38 100.89 121.56
C ASP A 432 -42.24 101.13 120.56
N PRO A 433 -42.16 100.37 119.46
CA PRO A 433 -43.18 99.47 118.92
C PRO A 433 -42.68 98.04 118.69
N GLU A 434 -43.65 97.13 118.74
CA GLU A 434 -43.83 96.09 117.73
C GLU A 434 -42.79 94.96 117.66
N ASP A 435 -43.20 93.72 117.89
CA ASP A 435 -44.29 93.09 117.14
C ASP A 435 -44.10 93.16 115.61
N ALA A 436 -42.89 93.40 115.10
CA ALA A 436 -42.61 93.30 113.67
C ALA A 436 -41.77 92.07 113.32
N ALA A 437 -40.63 91.82 113.95
CA ALA A 437 -39.74 90.72 113.49
C ALA A 437 -40.02 89.37 114.15
N ILE A 438 -40.48 89.38 115.41
CA ILE A 438 -41.04 88.18 116.06
C ILE A 438 -42.46 87.93 115.52
N LEU A 439 -43.16 88.94 114.98
CA LEU A 439 -44.38 88.77 114.19
C LEU A 439 -44.07 88.17 112.82
N GLU A 440 -43.02 88.59 112.11
CA GLU A 440 -42.66 88.07 110.78
C GLU A 440 -42.21 86.58 110.85
N LEU A 441 -41.44 86.19 111.88
CA LEU A 441 -41.07 84.79 112.07
C LEU A 441 -42.19 83.94 112.71
N SER A 442 -43.07 84.54 113.52
CA SER A 442 -44.27 83.86 114.01
C SER A 442 -45.39 83.79 112.97
N GLU A 443 -45.44 84.69 111.98
CA GLU A 443 -46.28 84.62 110.78
C GLU A 443 -45.75 83.54 109.84
N ASP A 444 -44.43 83.38 109.72
CA ASP A 444 -43.82 82.33 108.92
C ASP A 444 -43.97 80.92 109.54
N LEU A 445 -44.13 80.85 110.87
CA LEU A 445 -44.45 79.62 111.61
C LEU A 445 -45.97 79.39 111.71
N ALA A 446 -46.80 80.43 111.89
CA ALA A 446 -48.25 80.35 111.95
C ALA A 446 -48.89 80.13 110.56
N THR A 447 -48.31 80.62 109.45
CA THR A 447 -48.77 80.25 108.10
C THR A 447 -48.47 78.78 107.79
N ARG A 448 -47.34 78.26 108.28
CA ARG A 448 -47.02 76.83 108.18
C ARG A 448 -47.90 75.99 109.10
N ASP A 449 -48.22 76.47 110.30
CA ASP A 449 -49.14 75.80 111.23
C ASP A 449 -50.61 75.89 110.80
N MET A 450 -51.07 76.98 110.16
CA MET A 450 -52.41 77.04 109.51
C MET A 450 -52.50 76.11 108.30
N THR A 451 -51.43 75.96 107.50
CA THR A 451 -51.42 74.91 106.46
C THR A 451 -51.46 73.50 107.05
N LEU A 452 -50.95 73.31 108.26
CA LEU A 452 -51.04 72.06 109.03
C LEU A 452 -52.42 71.86 109.66
N GLU A 453 -53.09 72.91 110.14
CA GLU A 453 -54.46 72.84 110.67
C GLU A 453 -55.51 72.67 109.56
N GLU A 454 -55.32 73.23 108.36
CA GLU A 454 -56.15 72.91 107.19
C GLU A 454 -55.94 71.46 106.71
N LEU A 455 -54.71 70.94 106.80
CA LEU A 455 -54.41 69.53 106.52
C LEU A 455 -54.97 68.60 107.61
N HIS A 456 -54.90 68.97 108.89
CA HIS A 456 -55.47 68.20 110.00
C HIS A 456 -56.99 68.23 110.03
N ALA A 457 -57.65 69.36 109.72
CA ALA A 457 -59.10 69.43 109.59
C ALA A 457 -59.59 68.63 108.35
N GLY A 458 -58.78 68.61 107.28
CA GLY A 458 -59.00 67.72 106.12
C GLY A 458 -58.81 66.24 106.45
N GLU A 459 -57.93 65.92 107.40
CA GLU A 459 -57.70 64.56 107.86
C GLU A 459 -58.75 64.09 108.87
N GLU A 460 -59.21 64.95 109.79
CA GLU A 460 -60.37 64.66 110.66
C GLU A 460 -61.64 64.42 109.84
N GLN A 461 -61.85 65.19 108.75
CA GLN A 461 -62.90 64.87 107.76
C GLN A 461 -62.64 63.56 107.00
N ALA A 462 -61.38 63.18 106.77
CA ALA A 462 -61.04 61.90 106.16
C ALA A 462 -61.26 60.73 107.12
N VAL A 463 -61.04 60.93 108.43
CA VAL A 463 -61.31 59.98 109.51
C VAL A 463 -62.81 59.79 109.69
N GLU A 464 -63.61 60.87 109.69
CA GLU A 464 -65.08 60.77 109.66
C GLU A 464 -65.61 60.07 108.39
N ARG A 465 -64.99 60.31 107.22
CA ARG A 465 -65.32 59.58 105.97
C ARG A 465 -64.90 58.11 106.00
N LEU A 466 -63.85 57.75 106.75
CA LEU A 466 -63.37 56.38 106.81
C LEU A 466 -64.11 55.54 107.86
N GLU A 467 -64.59 56.16 108.94
CA GLU A 467 -65.54 55.50 109.84
C GLU A 467 -66.88 55.25 109.14
N GLN A 468 -67.35 56.15 108.27
CA GLN A 468 -68.47 55.87 107.36
C GLN A 468 -68.15 54.75 106.34
N LEU A 469 -66.88 54.57 105.94
CA LEU A 469 -66.43 53.43 105.10
C LEU A 469 -66.25 52.13 105.88
N ARG A 470 -65.96 52.17 107.19
CA ARG A 470 -66.00 50.98 108.06
C ARG A 470 -67.44 50.47 108.19
N GLU A 471 -68.43 51.36 108.27
CA GLU A 471 -69.84 50.97 108.26
C GLU A 471 -70.31 50.48 106.87
N ALA A 472 -69.84 51.07 105.77
CA ALA A 472 -70.17 50.60 104.42
C ALA A 472 -69.48 49.27 104.04
N LEU A 473 -68.27 48.96 104.54
CA LEU A 473 -67.56 47.70 104.20
C LEU A 473 -68.02 46.49 105.04
N GLN A 474 -68.40 46.74 106.30
CA GLN A 474 -69.05 45.73 107.14
C GLN A 474 -70.42 45.32 106.54
N GLN A 475 -71.10 46.22 105.81
CA GLN A 475 -72.31 45.94 105.02
C GLN A 475 -72.03 45.33 103.63
N ALA A 476 -70.89 45.67 103.00
CA ALA A 476 -70.61 45.27 101.62
C ALA A 476 -70.07 43.86 101.42
N SER A 477 -69.45 43.16 102.38
CA SER A 477 -68.80 41.88 102.01
C SER A 477 -69.06 40.66 102.90
N GLN A 478 -70.00 40.80 103.85
CA GLN A 478 -71.03 39.77 104.02
C GLN A 478 -71.73 39.41 102.68
N ALA A 479 -71.77 40.33 101.71
CA ALA A 479 -72.20 40.04 100.33
C ALA A 479 -71.18 39.22 99.49
N GLN A 480 -69.94 38.94 99.98
CA GLN A 480 -68.98 38.01 99.33
C GLN A 480 -68.57 36.78 100.18
N GLN A 481 -68.92 36.68 101.46
CA GLN A 481 -69.08 35.36 102.10
C GLN A 481 -70.22 34.53 101.44
N GLN A 482 -71.13 35.17 100.66
CA GLN A 482 -72.27 34.52 99.97
C GLN A 482 -72.03 34.17 98.50
N ALA A 483 -71.28 34.98 97.76
CA ALA A 483 -71.37 34.90 96.31
C ALA A 483 -70.43 33.87 95.63
N GLN A 484 -69.25 33.53 96.15
CA GLN A 484 -68.31 32.69 95.38
C GLN A 484 -67.41 31.76 96.22
N GLY A 485 -67.85 31.01 97.25
CA GLY A 485 -69.18 30.44 97.47
C GLY A 485 -69.49 29.32 96.46
N GLU A 486 -69.80 29.70 95.22
CA GLU A 486 -70.26 28.77 94.18
C GLU A 486 -69.29 28.54 93.02
N LEU A 487 -68.29 29.40 92.81
CA LEU A 487 -67.68 29.47 91.48
C LEU A 487 -66.54 28.48 91.22
N GLN A 488 -65.42 28.44 91.95
CA GLN A 488 -64.25 27.67 91.47
C GLN A 488 -63.86 26.44 92.31
N ARG A 489 -64.77 25.75 93.02
CA ARG A 489 -65.71 24.67 92.57
C ARG A 489 -65.59 24.18 91.10
N LEU A 490 -65.34 25.07 90.15
CA LEU A 490 -64.94 24.83 88.76
C LEU A 490 -63.40 24.82 88.45
N ASN A 491 -62.44 25.17 89.34
CA ASN A 491 -60.97 25.05 89.08
C ASN A 491 -60.29 23.84 89.75
N GLY A 492 -60.94 23.21 90.73
CA GLY A 492 -60.81 21.76 90.93
C GLY A 492 -61.21 20.92 89.69
N ARG A 493 -61.66 21.54 88.58
CA ARG A 493 -61.92 20.98 87.23
C ARG A 493 -60.88 21.44 86.16
N LEU A 494 -59.81 22.14 86.57
CA LEU A 494 -58.58 22.42 85.79
C LEU A 494 -57.37 21.63 86.33
N ALA A 495 -57.46 21.13 87.56
CA ALA A 495 -56.80 19.88 87.96
C ALA A 495 -57.19 18.64 87.10
N SER A 496 -57.68 18.77 85.86
CA SER A 496 -58.15 17.62 85.07
C SER A 496 -57.96 17.65 83.54
N LEU A 497 -57.50 18.74 82.93
CA LEU A 497 -57.53 18.87 81.45
C LEU A 497 -56.39 19.69 80.78
N GLU A 498 -55.24 19.99 81.41
CA GLU A 498 -53.98 20.36 80.72
C GLU A 498 -52.73 19.98 81.58
N ALA A 499 -52.36 18.74 81.93
CA ALA A 499 -52.73 17.38 81.52
C ALA A 499 -52.69 17.05 80.03
N LEU A 500 -52.28 17.98 79.15
CA LEU A 500 -52.38 17.78 77.69
C LEU A 500 -51.46 18.69 76.86
N GLN A 501 -50.41 19.28 77.44
CA GLN A 501 -49.37 19.90 76.62
C GLN A 501 -48.01 19.92 77.38
N GLN A 502 -47.19 18.88 77.35
CA GLN A 502 -46.96 17.99 76.22
C GLN A 502 -46.59 18.82 74.99
N ALA A 503 -45.30 18.88 74.69
CA ALA A 503 -44.69 19.67 73.61
C ALA A 503 -44.27 21.07 74.08
N ALA A 504 -42.99 21.34 74.29
CA ALA A 504 -41.85 20.87 73.49
C ALA A 504 -40.78 20.14 74.32
#